data_AF-A0A0C1GAR9-F1
#
_entry.id   AF-A0A0C1GAR9-F1
#
_cell.length_a   1.000
_cell.length_b   1.000
_cell.length_c   1.000
_cell.angle_alpha   90.00
_cell.angle_beta   90.00
_cell.angle_gamma   90.00
#
_symmetry.space_group_name_H-M   'P 1'
#
loop_
_entity.id
_entity.type
_entity.pdbx_description
1 polymer ?
#
loop_
_entity_poly.entity_id
_entity_poly.type
_entity_poly.pdbx_seq_one_letter_code
_entity_poly.pdbx_strand_id
1 'polypeptide(L)'
;MAQMMKGVCLTRHGGPDALEWREDIPVPVPGPGQVLVKVLAVGVNNTDINTRIGWYSSNVTGATDAVGDDAEVEAGGWGGALSLPRIQGGDLCGVVVETGPGTGTIRAGQRVTSQTNIPRPEPDNPVAFVALGSELDGAFAQYCLMEAAELFDVSASPLSDTEIAAMPCAYGTAWNLLHRAGVSGGQRVLVTGASGGVGLAAVQLAAHLGAQVTGQTSPAKSEAVTAMGAGSIIGREESPEPGRFDAVIDVVGGPAWPALIQALRPGGHYAVSGAIAGPIVIADLREIYLRDITIHGCTFSPRAVFAELVELINSGAIRPLVSATYPLQNIAQAQSDFMSKAFPGKLVLIPPQEAP
;
A
#
# COMPACT_ATOMS: atom_id res chain seq x y z
N MET A 1 1.51 32.52 -18.43
CA MET A 1 1.26 31.13 -18.89
C MET A 1 1.21 30.26 -17.66
N ALA A 2 0.41 29.20 -17.64
CA ALA A 2 0.43 28.24 -16.52
C ALA A 2 1.82 27.60 -16.42
N GLN A 3 2.31 27.40 -15.20
CA GLN A 3 3.53 26.61 -14.98
C GLN A 3 3.25 25.16 -15.37
N MET A 4 4.21 24.51 -16.01
CA MET A 4 4.11 23.10 -16.39
C MET A 4 5.03 22.26 -15.51
N MET A 5 4.67 21.00 -15.30
CA MET A 5 5.46 20.01 -14.60
C MET A 5 5.60 18.73 -15.40
N LYS A 6 6.57 17.93 -14.97
CA LYS A 6 6.84 16.59 -15.47
C LYS A 6 6.16 15.53 -14.62
N GLY A 7 5.75 14.45 -15.25
CA GLY A 7 5.12 13.33 -14.56
C GLY A 7 4.82 12.16 -15.49
N VAL A 8 4.19 11.13 -14.93
CA VAL A 8 3.74 9.95 -15.65
C VAL A 8 2.23 9.91 -15.63
N CYS A 9 1.62 9.84 -16.81
CA CYS A 9 0.18 9.71 -16.97
C CYS A 9 -0.17 8.32 -17.50
N LEU A 10 -1.10 7.64 -16.83
CA LEU A 10 -1.82 6.51 -17.38
C LEU A 10 -2.82 7.00 -18.42
N THR A 11 -2.76 6.51 -19.66
CA THR A 11 -3.63 6.98 -20.77
C THR A 11 -4.66 5.96 -21.24
N ARG A 12 -4.52 4.69 -20.85
CA ARG A 12 -5.44 3.58 -21.10
C ARG A 12 -5.15 2.45 -20.10
N HIS A 13 -6.00 1.44 -20.05
CA HIS A 13 -5.63 0.18 -19.40
C HIS A 13 -4.65 -0.63 -20.26
N GLY A 14 -3.79 -1.44 -19.63
CA GLY A 14 -2.92 -2.40 -20.32
C GLY A 14 -1.50 -2.47 -19.77
N GLY A 15 -0.55 -2.75 -20.67
CA GLY A 15 0.86 -2.94 -20.39
C GLY A 15 1.61 -1.67 -19.94
N PRO A 16 2.94 -1.76 -19.72
CA PRO A 16 3.77 -0.62 -19.31
C PRO A 16 3.75 0.56 -20.29
N ASP A 17 3.45 0.31 -21.56
CA ASP A 17 3.27 1.28 -22.64
C ASP A 17 2.00 2.14 -22.48
N ALA A 18 1.14 1.83 -21.50
CA ALA A 18 0.04 2.69 -21.08
C ALA A 18 0.47 3.86 -20.18
N LEU A 19 1.73 3.84 -19.69
CA LEU A 19 2.33 4.89 -18.87
C LEU A 19 3.16 5.83 -19.74
N GLU A 20 2.68 7.06 -19.93
CA GLU A 20 3.34 8.07 -20.75
C GLU A 20 4.08 9.08 -19.87
N TRP A 21 5.38 9.26 -20.13
CA TRP A 21 6.12 10.41 -19.60
C TRP A 21 5.66 11.69 -20.28
N ARG A 22 5.30 12.70 -19.48
CA ARG A 22 4.80 14.00 -19.93
C ARG A 22 5.63 15.11 -19.30
N GLU A 23 5.85 16.18 -20.07
CA GLU A 23 6.55 17.39 -19.62
C GLU A 23 5.68 18.65 -19.70
N ASP A 24 4.43 18.46 -20.10
CA ASP A 24 3.44 19.49 -20.44
C ASP A 24 2.23 19.45 -19.50
N ILE A 25 2.36 18.86 -18.30
CA ILE A 25 1.26 18.76 -17.34
C ILE A 25 1.11 20.12 -16.64
N PRO A 26 -0.04 20.79 -16.67
CA PRO A 26 -0.23 22.04 -15.92
C PRO A 26 -0.09 21.79 -14.41
N VAL A 27 0.70 22.62 -13.73
CA VAL A 27 0.79 22.60 -12.27
C VAL A 27 -0.56 23.04 -11.68
N PRO A 28 -1.20 22.24 -10.81
CA PRO A 28 -2.45 22.62 -10.17
C PRO A 28 -2.26 23.83 -9.25
N VAL A 29 -3.27 24.71 -9.20
CA VAL A 29 -3.29 25.86 -8.28
C VAL A 29 -4.20 25.51 -7.09
N PRO A 30 -3.72 25.57 -5.83
CA PRO A 30 -4.52 25.17 -4.68
C PRO A 30 -5.69 26.12 -4.41
N GLY A 31 -6.90 25.55 -4.38
CA GLY A 31 -8.11 26.24 -3.92
C GLY A 31 -8.27 26.27 -2.39
N PRO A 32 -9.41 26.76 -1.86
CA PRO A 32 -9.69 26.72 -0.43
C PRO A 32 -9.58 25.30 0.15
N GLY A 33 -8.88 25.14 1.27
CA GLY A 33 -8.62 23.86 1.92
C GLY A 33 -7.48 23.05 1.29
N GLN A 34 -7.05 23.40 0.08
CA GLN A 34 -6.06 22.64 -0.68
C GLN A 34 -4.64 23.17 -0.51
N VAL A 35 -3.68 22.29 -0.76
CA VAL A 35 -2.25 22.62 -0.79
C VAL A 35 -1.58 21.97 -1.99
N LEU A 36 -0.53 22.62 -2.49
CA LEU A 36 0.36 22.05 -3.48
C LEU A 36 1.56 21.44 -2.78
N VAL A 37 1.76 20.14 -2.96
CA VAL A 37 2.90 19.40 -2.41
C VAL A 37 3.90 19.17 -3.53
N LYS A 38 5.14 19.62 -3.34
CA LYS A 38 6.27 19.22 -4.16
C LYS A 38 6.69 17.82 -3.75
N VAL A 39 6.60 16.87 -4.66
CA VAL A 39 6.89 15.46 -4.40
C VAL A 39 8.40 15.26 -4.34
N LEU A 40 8.87 14.69 -3.23
CA LEU A 40 10.29 14.38 -3.01
C LEU A 40 10.61 12.92 -3.35
N ALA A 41 9.68 12.02 -3.02
CA ALA A 41 9.75 10.61 -3.34
C ALA A 41 8.35 10.01 -3.36
N VAL A 42 8.18 8.91 -4.11
CA VAL A 42 6.90 8.18 -4.19
C VAL A 42 7.14 6.67 -4.34
N GLY A 43 6.51 5.87 -3.49
CA GLY A 43 6.61 4.41 -3.53
C GLY A 43 5.83 3.74 -4.66
N VAL A 44 6.34 2.61 -5.15
CA VAL A 44 5.65 1.72 -6.10
C VAL A 44 4.87 0.64 -5.35
N ASN A 45 3.65 0.33 -5.79
CA ASN A 45 2.75 -0.63 -5.18
C ASN A 45 2.09 -1.58 -6.19
N ASN A 46 1.58 -2.72 -5.68
CA ASN A 46 0.72 -3.60 -6.47
C ASN A 46 -0.53 -2.85 -6.95
N THR A 47 -1.07 -1.90 -6.19
CA THR A 47 -2.25 -1.13 -6.60
C THR A 47 -2.00 -0.30 -7.85
N ASP A 48 -0.79 0.21 -8.08
CA ASP A 48 -0.48 0.98 -9.28
C ASP A 48 -0.61 0.08 -10.53
N ILE A 49 -0.08 -1.13 -10.43
CA ILE A 49 -0.11 -2.14 -11.50
C ILE A 49 -1.51 -2.71 -11.69
N ASN A 50 -2.20 -3.08 -10.60
CA ASN A 50 -3.56 -3.60 -10.62
C ASN A 50 -4.52 -2.59 -11.26
N THR A 51 -4.40 -1.31 -10.91
CA THR A 51 -5.22 -0.23 -11.48
C THR A 51 -4.91 -0.04 -12.97
N ARG A 52 -3.62 -0.12 -13.35
CA ARG A 52 -3.18 -0.02 -14.76
C ARG A 52 -3.75 -1.15 -15.62
N ILE A 53 -3.67 -2.40 -15.16
CA ILE A 53 -4.12 -3.58 -15.91
C ILE A 53 -5.61 -3.89 -15.71
N GLY A 54 -6.31 -3.12 -14.86
CA GLY A 54 -7.74 -3.30 -14.58
C GLY A 54 -8.09 -4.53 -13.73
N TRP A 55 -7.16 -4.98 -12.87
CA TRP A 55 -7.29 -6.18 -12.04
C TRP A 55 -8.48 -6.14 -11.06
N TYR A 56 -8.93 -4.95 -10.65
CA TYR A 56 -10.06 -4.80 -9.73
C TYR A 56 -11.44 -5.04 -10.36
N SER A 57 -11.50 -5.23 -11.68
CA SER A 57 -12.73 -5.63 -12.36
C SER A 57 -13.25 -6.97 -11.83
N SER A 58 -14.55 -7.06 -11.57
CA SER A 58 -15.19 -8.30 -11.11
C SER A 58 -15.06 -9.47 -12.10
N ASN A 59 -14.68 -9.20 -13.34
CA ASN A 59 -14.44 -10.23 -14.36
C ASN A 59 -13.06 -10.90 -14.23
N VAL A 60 -12.16 -10.35 -13.40
CA VAL A 60 -10.83 -10.90 -13.18
C VAL A 60 -10.88 -11.95 -12.07
N THR A 61 -10.47 -13.17 -12.39
CA THR A 61 -10.48 -14.32 -11.45
C THR A 61 -9.08 -14.87 -11.14
N GLY A 62 -8.05 -14.37 -11.83
CA GLY A 62 -6.67 -14.86 -11.75
C GLY A 62 -5.75 -14.05 -10.84
N ALA A 63 -4.51 -14.53 -10.72
CA ALA A 63 -3.42 -13.82 -10.05
C ALA A 63 -3.07 -12.50 -10.76
N THR A 64 -2.41 -11.59 -10.05
CA THR A 64 -2.04 -10.27 -10.60
C THR A 64 -1.17 -10.37 -11.86
N ASP A 65 -0.24 -11.32 -11.91
CA ASP A 65 0.66 -11.57 -13.04
C ASP A 65 0.01 -12.34 -14.20
N ALA A 66 -1.23 -12.81 -14.01
CA ALA A 66 -1.98 -13.56 -15.02
C ALA A 66 -2.99 -12.70 -15.80
N VAL A 67 -3.18 -11.43 -15.43
CA VAL A 67 -4.02 -10.51 -16.21
C VAL A 67 -3.22 -10.03 -17.43
N GLY A 68 -3.68 -10.42 -18.62
CA GLY A 68 -3.05 -10.05 -19.88
C GLY A 68 -3.16 -8.55 -20.17
N ASP A 69 -2.18 -8.03 -20.90
CA ASP A 69 -2.07 -6.60 -21.24
C ASP A 69 -3.19 -6.09 -22.19
N ASP A 70 -3.96 -7.00 -22.81
CA ASP A 70 -5.01 -6.71 -23.80
C ASP A 70 -6.45 -6.80 -23.26
N ALA A 71 -6.65 -6.84 -21.94
CA ALA A 71 -8.00 -6.93 -21.38
C ALA A 71 -8.81 -5.64 -21.61
N GLU A 72 -9.94 -5.72 -22.32
CA GLU A 72 -10.92 -4.64 -22.37
C GLU A 72 -11.60 -4.50 -21.00
N VAL A 73 -11.15 -3.52 -20.20
CA VAL A 73 -11.67 -3.29 -18.84
C VAL A 73 -12.38 -1.94 -18.78
N GLU A 74 -13.71 -1.97 -18.58
CA GLU A 74 -14.50 -0.75 -18.34
C GLU A 74 -14.41 -0.27 -16.87
N ALA A 75 -14.17 -1.16 -15.91
CA ALA A 75 -14.13 -0.85 -14.47
C ALA A 75 -12.88 -1.45 -13.80
N GLY A 76 -11.74 -0.78 -13.95
CA GLY A 76 -10.43 -1.29 -13.52
C GLY A 76 -9.83 -0.66 -12.25
N GLY A 77 -10.44 0.40 -11.72
CA GLY A 77 -10.05 1.07 -10.48
C GLY A 77 -10.76 0.51 -9.23
N TRP A 78 -10.47 1.05 -8.06
CA TRP A 78 -11.05 0.58 -6.79
C TRP A 78 -12.54 0.90 -6.68
N GLY A 79 -12.94 2.08 -7.15
CA GLY A 79 -14.35 2.52 -7.18
C GLY A 79 -15.07 2.29 -8.52
N GLY A 80 -14.44 1.63 -9.50
CA GLY A 80 -15.00 1.42 -10.84
C GLY A 80 -14.13 2.01 -11.97
N ALA A 81 -14.76 2.68 -12.93
CA ALA A 81 -14.08 3.24 -14.11
C ALA A 81 -13.12 4.38 -13.73
N LEU A 82 -11.91 4.38 -14.30
CA LEU A 82 -10.93 5.46 -14.12
C LEU A 82 -11.22 6.63 -15.07
N SER A 83 -10.99 7.85 -14.59
CA SER A 83 -10.89 9.02 -15.47
C SER A 83 -9.46 9.14 -16.00
N LEU A 84 -9.30 9.13 -17.32
CA LEU A 84 -8.00 9.19 -18.01
C LEU A 84 -7.84 10.53 -18.75
N PRO A 85 -6.62 11.09 -18.88
CA PRO A 85 -5.37 10.58 -18.30
C PRO A 85 -5.34 10.70 -16.76
N ARG A 86 -4.64 9.76 -16.10
CA ARG A 86 -4.50 9.71 -14.63
C ARG A 86 -3.04 9.71 -14.22
N ILE A 87 -2.64 10.61 -13.33
CA ILE A 87 -1.35 10.51 -12.61
C ILE A 87 -1.54 9.50 -11.48
N GLN A 88 -0.80 8.39 -11.48
CA GLN A 88 -0.88 7.38 -10.40
C GLN A 88 0.04 7.73 -9.22
N GLY A 89 0.27 6.78 -8.30
CA GLY A 89 1.22 6.90 -7.19
C GLY A 89 0.57 7.33 -5.89
N GLY A 90 0.30 6.37 -5.01
CA GLY A 90 -0.40 6.59 -3.73
C GLY A 90 0.49 6.82 -2.50
N ASP A 91 1.82 6.67 -2.63
CA ASP A 91 2.77 6.75 -1.50
C ASP A 91 3.53 8.08 -1.47
N LEU A 92 2.84 9.17 -1.19
CA LEU A 92 3.43 10.52 -1.20
C LEU A 92 4.37 10.77 -0.01
N CYS A 93 5.61 11.20 -0.28
CA CYS A 93 6.38 12.06 0.62
C CYS A 93 6.79 13.33 -0.10
N GLY A 94 6.52 14.49 0.49
CA GLY A 94 6.81 15.77 -0.14
C GLY A 94 6.87 16.94 0.83
N VAL A 95 7.07 18.13 0.28
CA VAL A 95 7.03 19.39 1.03
C VAL A 95 5.93 20.28 0.48
N VAL A 96 5.16 20.87 1.37
CA VAL A 96 4.14 21.86 1.00
C VAL A 96 4.82 23.10 0.45
N VAL A 97 4.52 23.49 -0.79
CA VAL A 97 5.11 24.68 -1.43
C VAL A 97 4.12 25.83 -1.60
N GLU A 98 2.83 25.53 -1.66
CA GLU A 98 1.78 26.53 -1.77
C GLU A 98 0.54 26.08 -1.00
N THR A 99 -0.19 27.03 -0.42
CA THR A 99 -1.40 26.77 0.37
C THR A 99 -2.51 27.68 -0.11
N GLY A 100 -3.70 27.11 -0.36
CA GLY A 100 -4.90 27.91 -0.51
C GLY A 100 -5.42 28.45 0.84
N PRO A 101 -6.51 29.23 0.84
CA PRO A 101 -7.13 29.71 2.07
C PRO A 101 -7.68 28.55 2.93
N GLY A 102 -7.56 28.64 4.25
CA GLY A 102 -8.28 27.73 5.17
C GLY A 102 -7.65 26.34 5.39
N THR A 103 -6.33 26.19 5.25
CA THR A 103 -5.62 24.90 5.35
C THR A 103 -5.34 24.40 6.78
N GLY A 104 -6.09 24.89 7.77
CA GLY A 104 -5.99 24.41 9.16
C GLY A 104 -4.61 24.62 9.77
N THR A 105 -3.88 23.54 10.07
CA THR A 105 -2.51 23.55 10.62
C THR A 105 -1.42 23.34 9.58
N ILE A 106 -1.77 23.00 8.34
CA ILE A 106 -0.81 22.75 7.26
C ILE A 106 -0.28 24.07 6.68
N ARG A 107 1.03 24.18 6.52
CA ARG A 107 1.77 25.37 6.11
C ARG A 107 2.85 25.02 5.09
N ALA A 108 3.20 25.98 4.24
CA ALA A 108 4.36 25.87 3.37
C ALA A 108 5.65 25.57 4.18
N GLY A 109 6.52 24.74 3.62
CA GLY A 109 7.76 24.27 4.23
C GLY A 109 7.62 23.00 5.10
N GLN A 110 6.39 22.58 5.45
CA GLN A 110 6.21 21.31 6.16
C GLN A 110 6.47 20.12 5.24
N ARG A 111 7.14 19.10 5.78
CA ARG A 111 7.28 17.80 5.15
C ARG A 111 6.08 16.96 5.52
N VAL A 112 5.41 16.42 4.51
CA VAL A 112 4.10 15.78 4.66
C VAL A 112 4.04 14.42 3.95
N THR A 113 3.14 13.59 4.45
CA THR A 113 2.68 12.36 3.79
C THR A 113 1.15 12.25 3.86
N SER A 114 0.57 11.25 3.20
CA SER A 114 -0.86 11.00 3.14
C SER A 114 -1.18 9.52 3.26
N GLN A 115 -2.41 9.19 3.63
CA GLN A 115 -2.98 7.86 3.38
C GLN A 115 -3.14 7.65 1.87
N THR A 116 -2.91 6.42 1.41
CA THR A 116 -3.25 6.02 0.03
C THR A 116 -4.76 5.89 -0.15
N ASN A 117 -5.43 5.16 0.75
CA ASN A 117 -6.89 5.04 0.79
C ASN A 117 -7.43 6.09 1.76
N ILE A 118 -8.00 7.17 1.22
CA ILE A 118 -8.43 8.32 1.99
C ILE A 118 -9.92 8.15 2.36
N PRO A 119 -10.27 8.12 3.66
CA PRO A 119 -11.65 7.98 4.09
C PRO A 119 -12.59 9.05 3.51
N ARG A 120 -13.75 8.59 3.03
CA ARG A 120 -14.87 9.38 2.53
C ARG A 120 -16.19 8.75 2.99
N PRO A 121 -16.42 8.57 4.30
CA PRO A 121 -17.60 7.88 4.79
C PRO A 121 -18.88 8.61 4.34
N GLU A 122 -19.85 7.83 3.89
CA GLU A 122 -21.19 8.28 3.50
C GLU A 122 -22.23 7.66 4.45
N PRO A 123 -23.43 8.25 4.60
CA PRO A 123 -24.48 7.69 5.47
C PRO A 123 -24.80 6.22 5.19
N ASP A 124 -24.83 5.82 3.92
CA ASP A 124 -25.15 4.46 3.48
C ASP A 124 -23.90 3.59 3.25
N ASN A 125 -22.70 4.19 3.26
CA ASN A 125 -21.42 3.50 3.12
C ASN A 125 -20.39 4.09 4.10
N PRO A 126 -20.40 3.66 5.38
CA PRO A 126 -19.51 4.21 6.41
C PRO A 126 -18.02 3.87 6.18
N VAL A 127 -17.73 2.97 5.24
CA VAL A 127 -16.37 2.56 4.87
C VAL A 127 -15.99 3.02 3.46
N ALA A 128 -16.72 3.97 2.89
CA ALA A 128 -16.36 4.61 1.63
C ALA A 128 -15.01 5.34 1.74
N PHE A 129 -14.24 5.29 0.65
CA PHE A 129 -12.93 5.90 0.52
C PHE A 129 -12.66 6.22 -0.95
N VAL A 130 -11.65 7.07 -1.20
CA VAL A 130 -11.06 7.31 -2.51
C VAL A 130 -9.56 7.01 -2.44
N ALA A 131 -8.98 6.44 -3.49
CA ALA A 131 -7.55 6.14 -3.51
C ALA A 131 -6.75 7.18 -4.30
N LEU A 132 -5.69 7.68 -3.66
CA LEU A 132 -4.71 8.57 -4.28
C LEU A 132 -3.95 7.82 -5.39
N GLY A 133 -3.93 8.38 -6.60
CA GLY A 133 -3.37 7.73 -7.78
C GLY A 133 -4.31 6.78 -8.52
N SER A 134 -5.59 6.72 -8.13
CA SER A 134 -6.65 5.94 -8.80
C SER A 134 -7.86 6.84 -9.08
N GLU A 135 -8.66 7.15 -8.06
CA GLU A 135 -9.82 8.05 -8.18
C GLU A 135 -9.39 9.53 -8.16
N LEU A 136 -8.21 9.83 -7.62
CA LEU A 136 -7.57 11.14 -7.60
C LEU A 136 -6.19 11.07 -8.26
N ASP A 137 -5.69 12.20 -8.80
CA ASP A 137 -4.30 12.28 -9.26
C ASP A 137 -3.35 12.09 -8.08
N GLY A 138 -2.33 11.26 -8.29
CA GLY A 138 -1.35 10.89 -7.29
C GLY A 138 -0.01 11.61 -7.44
N ALA A 139 1.03 10.96 -6.92
CA ALA A 139 2.35 11.52 -6.72
C ALA A 139 3.39 11.08 -7.79
N PHE A 140 2.99 10.40 -8.87
CA PHE A 140 3.87 10.17 -10.03
C PHE A 140 4.05 11.43 -10.90
N ALA A 141 4.31 12.58 -10.27
CA ALA A 141 4.59 13.87 -10.88
C ALA A 141 5.47 14.73 -9.95
N GLN A 142 5.96 15.88 -10.42
CA GLN A 142 6.74 16.80 -9.58
C GLN A 142 5.90 17.44 -8.47
N TYR A 143 4.60 17.65 -8.71
CA TYR A 143 3.67 18.20 -7.75
C TYR A 143 2.41 17.37 -7.64
N CYS A 144 1.82 17.34 -6.46
CA CYS A 144 0.55 16.67 -6.15
C CYS A 144 -0.36 17.65 -5.40
N LEU A 145 -1.60 17.78 -5.86
CA LEU A 145 -2.61 18.62 -5.21
C LEU A 145 -3.33 17.78 -4.15
N MET A 146 -3.38 18.27 -2.91
CA MET A 146 -3.94 17.53 -1.78
C MET A 146 -4.89 18.42 -0.97
N GLU A 147 -5.89 17.83 -0.32
CA GLU A 147 -6.62 18.54 0.73
C GLU A 147 -5.76 18.58 2.01
N ALA A 148 -5.66 19.75 2.65
CA ALA A 148 -4.85 19.92 3.86
C ALA A 148 -5.28 18.96 4.99
N ALA A 149 -6.58 18.62 5.05
CA ALA A 149 -7.14 17.71 6.04
C ALA A 149 -6.72 16.25 5.83
N GLU A 150 -6.13 15.89 4.69
CA GLU A 150 -5.69 14.54 4.36
C GLU A 150 -4.23 14.30 4.69
N LEU A 151 -3.47 15.39 4.78
CA LEU A 151 -2.04 15.34 5.06
C LEU A 151 -1.74 15.09 6.53
N PHE A 152 -0.56 14.54 6.74
CA PHE A 152 0.05 14.30 8.03
C PHE A 152 1.44 14.93 8.04
N ASP A 153 1.74 15.66 9.12
CA ASP A 153 3.05 16.27 9.33
C ASP A 153 4.07 15.19 9.73
N VAL A 154 5.13 15.09 8.93
CA VAL A 154 6.28 14.20 9.16
C VAL A 154 7.59 14.98 9.26
N SER A 155 7.55 16.29 9.50
CA SER A 155 8.73 17.15 9.65
C SER A 155 9.63 16.73 10.81
N ALA A 156 9.07 16.11 11.85
CA ALA A 156 9.85 15.64 13.01
C ALA A 156 10.57 14.30 12.76
N SER A 157 10.17 13.54 11.75
CA SER A 157 10.71 12.19 11.52
C SER A 157 12.21 12.19 11.20
N PRO A 158 12.99 11.25 11.77
CA PRO A 158 14.39 11.06 11.41
C PRO A 158 14.57 10.28 10.11
N LEU A 159 13.48 9.82 9.47
CA LEU A 159 13.54 9.06 8.22
C LEU A 159 13.79 9.98 7.02
N SER A 160 14.44 9.42 5.99
CA SER A 160 14.60 10.07 4.70
C SER A 160 13.26 10.19 3.96
N ASP A 161 13.20 11.05 2.96
CA ASP A 161 11.99 11.18 2.12
C ASP A 161 11.67 9.88 1.38
N THR A 162 12.70 9.13 0.99
CA THR A 162 12.55 7.82 0.34
C THR A 162 12.01 6.75 1.28
N GLU A 163 12.44 6.77 2.55
CA GLU A 163 11.90 5.89 3.57
C GLU A 163 10.43 6.24 3.84
N ILE A 164 10.11 7.51 4.08
CA ILE A 164 8.71 7.92 4.31
C ILE A 164 7.83 7.56 3.10
N ALA A 165 8.29 7.80 1.87
CA ALA A 165 7.57 7.41 0.65
C ALA A 165 7.44 5.89 0.44
N ALA A 166 8.08 5.05 1.25
CA ALA A 166 7.91 3.60 1.18
C ALA A 166 6.81 3.08 2.14
N MET A 167 6.19 3.95 2.93
CA MET A 167 5.33 3.56 4.04
C MET A 167 3.81 3.67 3.80
N PRO A 168 3.25 4.69 3.13
CA PRO A 168 1.82 4.95 3.14
C PRO A 168 0.92 3.75 2.82
N CYS A 169 1.07 3.15 1.65
CA CYS A 169 0.28 1.97 1.27
C CYS A 169 0.71 0.76 2.08
N ALA A 170 2.00 0.44 2.12
CA ALA A 170 2.49 -0.81 2.70
C ALA A 170 2.29 -0.89 4.23
N TYR A 171 2.82 0.09 4.95
CA TYR A 171 2.71 0.18 6.41
C TYR A 171 1.31 0.60 6.84
N GLY A 172 0.63 1.49 6.10
CA GLY A 172 -0.76 1.86 6.41
C GLY A 172 -1.70 0.65 6.31
N THR A 173 -1.53 -0.19 5.28
CA THR A 173 -2.28 -1.44 5.13
C THR A 173 -1.93 -2.44 6.23
N ALA A 174 -0.64 -2.66 6.49
CA ALA A 174 -0.18 -3.58 7.52
C ALA A 174 -0.69 -3.19 8.92
N TRP A 175 -0.61 -1.90 9.27
CA TRP A 175 -1.10 -1.40 10.55
C TRP A 175 -2.62 -1.60 10.69
N ASN A 176 -3.39 -1.30 9.64
CA ASN A 176 -4.83 -1.55 9.62
C ASN A 176 -5.17 -3.05 9.76
N LEU A 177 -4.45 -3.93 9.07
CA LEU A 177 -4.62 -5.39 9.19
C LEU A 177 -4.42 -5.86 10.63
N LEU A 178 -3.35 -5.41 11.27
CA LEU A 178 -3.03 -5.74 12.67
C LEU A 178 -4.09 -5.20 13.64
N HIS A 179 -4.53 -3.95 13.44
CA HIS A 179 -5.57 -3.34 14.26
C HIS A 179 -6.91 -4.08 14.14
N ARG A 180 -7.31 -4.42 12.92
CA ARG A 180 -8.55 -5.17 12.64
C ARG A 180 -8.52 -6.59 13.19
N ALA A 181 -7.36 -7.25 13.10
CA ALA A 181 -7.15 -8.57 13.70
C ALA A 181 -7.01 -8.52 15.23
N GLY A 182 -6.88 -7.34 15.84
CA GLY A 182 -6.69 -7.21 17.29
C GLY A 182 -5.33 -7.75 17.75
N VAL A 183 -4.28 -7.57 16.92
CA VAL A 183 -2.94 -8.07 17.25
C VAL A 183 -2.34 -7.32 18.43
N SER A 184 -1.86 -8.06 19.42
CA SER A 184 -1.21 -7.52 20.61
C SER A 184 -0.05 -8.40 21.08
N GLY A 185 0.69 -7.93 22.09
CA GLY A 185 1.82 -8.66 22.67
C GLY A 185 1.48 -10.09 23.11
N GLY A 186 2.44 -11.01 22.91
CA GLY A 186 2.35 -12.41 23.32
C GLY A 186 1.56 -13.33 22.39
N GLN A 187 0.81 -12.78 21.43
CA GLN A 187 0.08 -13.55 20.43
C GLN A 187 1.01 -14.15 19.36
N ARG A 188 0.65 -15.31 18.82
CA ARG A 188 1.34 -15.94 17.68
C ARG A 188 0.69 -15.47 16.38
N VAL A 189 1.47 -14.80 15.54
CA VAL A 189 0.98 -14.19 14.29
C VAL A 189 1.70 -14.82 13.11
N LEU A 190 0.95 -15.35 12.15
CA LEU A 190 1.47 -15.77 10.86
C LEU A 190 1.30 -14.64 9.84
N VAL A 191 2.35 -14.33 9.07
CA VAL A 191 2.30 -13.35 7.98
C VAL A 191 2.64 -14.03 6.67
N THR A 192 1.70 -14.03 5.71
CA THR A 192 1.96 -14.55 4.35
C THR A 192 2.62 -13.50 3.48
N GLY A 193 3.31 -13.92 2.41
CA GLY A 193 4.00 -12.99 1.52
C GLY A 193 5.01 -12.09 2.26
N ALA A 194 5.60 -12.61 3.34
CA ALA A 194 6.27 -11.83 4.38
C ALA A 194 7.45 -10.98 3.88
N SER A 195 8.03 -11.31 2.72
CA SER A 195 9.10 -10.51 2.12
C SER A 195 8.63 -9.29 1.30
N GLY A 196 7.35 -9.22 0.91
CA GLY A 196 6.82 -8.13 0.10
C GLY A 196 6.52 -6.89 0.94
N GLY A 197 6.20 -5.75 0.31
CA GLY A 197 5.99 -4.47 1.01
C GLY A 197 5.07 -4.54 2.24
N VAL A 198 3.82 -4.99 2.06
CA VAL A 198 2.85 -5.09 3.17
C VAL A 198 3.25 -6.18 4.18
N GLY A 199 3.69 -7.34 3.69
CA GLY A 199 4.08 -8.47 4.56
C GLY A 199 5.26 -8.12 5.47
N LEU A 200 6.27 -7.45 4.93
CA LEU A 200 7.46 -7.06 5.68
C LEU A 200 7.13 -5.97 6.70
N ALA A 201 6.27 -5.03 6.34
CA ALA A 201 5.72 -4.04 7.27
C ALA A 201 4.91 -4.70 8.40
N ALA A 202 4.06 -5.68 8.08
CA ALA A 202 3.27 -6.41 9.07
C ALA A 202 4.15 -7.19 10.04
N VAL A 203 5.26 -7.79 9.56
CA VAL A 203 6.25 -8.44 10.43
C VAL A 203 6.85 -7.45 11.42
N GLN A 204 7.34 -6.29 10.93
CA GLN A 204 7.96 -5.28 11.78
C GLN A 204 6.98 -4.69 12.80
N LEU A 205 5.77 -4.36 12.37
CA LEU A 205 4.75 -3.77 13.23
C LEU A 205 4.22 -4.78 14.27
N ALA A 206 4.00 -6.03 13.88
CA ALA A 206 3.57 -7.06 14.84
C ALA A 206 4.67 -7.37 15.88
N ALA A 207 5.93 -7.42 15.45
CA ALA A 207 7.07 -7.56 16.36
C ALA A 207 7.18 -6.34 17.31
N HIS A 208 6.98 -5.12 16.79
CA HIS A 208 6.93 -3.90 17.60
C HIS A 208 5.82 -3.93 18.67
N LEU A 209 4.67 -4.54 18.36
CA LEU A 209 3.58 -4.79 19.31
C LEU A 209 3.88 -5.92 20.33
N GLY A 210 5.02 -6.59 20.20
CA GLY A 210 5.44 -7.69 21.08
C GLY A 210 4.84 -9.06 20.72
N ALA A 211 4.32 -9.23 19.50
CA ALA A 211 3.81 -10.52 19.03
C ALA A 211 4.96 -11.48 18.65
N GLN A 212 4.67 -12.79 18.69
CA GLN A 212 5.54 -13.85 18.19
C GLN A 212 5.26 -14.08 16.71
N VAL A 213 6.07 -13.47 15.84
CA VAL A 213 5.82 -13.44 14.40
C VAL A 213 6.47 -14.63 13.69
N THR A 214 5.68 -15.31 12.86
CA THR A 214 6.13 -16.30 11.89
C THR A 214 5.94 -15.75 10.49
N GLY A 215 7.02 -15.64 9.71
CA GLY A 215 6.96 -15.18 8.32
C GLY A 215 6.93 -16.34 7.33
N GLN A 216 5.98 -16.34 6.39
CA GLN A 216 5.96 -17.29 5.28
C GLN A 216 6.58 -16.66 4.03
N THR A 217 7.73 -17.19 3.61
CA THR A 217 8.52 -16.63 2.50
C THR A 217 9.42 -17.69 1.86
N SER A 218 10.04 -17.34 0.72
CA SER A 218 11.06 -18.21 0.13
C SER A 218 12.37 -18.17 0.95
N PRO A 219 13.17 -19.26 0.95
CA PRO A 219 14.44 -19.29 1.68
C PRO A 219 15.37 -18.12 1.34
N ALA A 220 15.44 -17.74 0.07
CA ALA A 220 16.27 -16.63 -0.42
C ALA A 220 15.91 -15.25 0.17
N LYS A 221 14.72 -15.10 0.75
CA LYS A 221 14.23 -13.84 1.35
C LYS A 221 14.01 -13.95 2.86
N SER A 222 14.38 -15.07 3.47
CA SER A 222 14.18 -15.32 4.91
C SER A 222 14.95 -14.34 5.79
N GLU A 223 16.21 -14.04 5.44
CA GLU A 223 17.05 -13.12 6.20
C GLU A 223 16.43 -11.73 6.34
N ALA A 224 15.89 -11.18 5.24
CA ALA A 224 15.21 -9.89 5.26
C ALA A 224 13.98 -9.91 6.19
N VAL A 225 13.24 -11.01 6.23
CA VAL A 225 12.04 -11.16 7.08
C VAL A 225 12.43 -11.31 8.56
N THR A 226 13.48 -12.09 8.85
CA THR A 226 14.03 -12.22 10.21
C THR A 226 14.59 -10.89 10.73
N ALA A 227 15.31 -10.14 9.89
CA ALA A 227 15.85 -8.83 10.24
C ALA A 227 14.76 -7.81 10.61
N MET A 228 13.52 -8.03 10.15
CA MET A 228 12.36 -7.20 10.46
C MET A 228 11.61 -7.65 11.70
N GLY A 229 12.04 -8.72 12.38
CA GLY A 229 11.49 -9.15 13.66
C GLY A 229 10.71 -10.47 13.63
N ALA A 230 10.70 -11.20 12.51
CA ALA A 230 10.16 -12.55 12.52
C ALA A 230 11.01 -13.47 13.40
N GLY A 231 10.39 -14.12 14.39
CA GLY A 231 11.05 -15.08 15.27
C GLY A 231 11.17 -16.48 14.67
N SER A 232 10.36 -16.79 13.65
CA SER A 232 10.46 -18.02 12.87
C SER A 232 10.02 -17.82 11.43
N ILE A 233 10.43 -18.73 10.55
CA ILE A 233 10.13 -18.70 9.12
C ILE A 233 9.57 -20.06 8.72
N ILE A 234 8.53 -20.06 7.88
CA ILE A 234 8.08 -21.24 7.15
C ILE A 234 8.25 -21.02 5.64
N GLY A 235 8.48 -22.10 4.91
CA GLY A 235 8.65 -22.04 3.46
C GLY A 235 7.39 -21.55 2.75
N ARG A 236 7.55 -20.88 1.61
CA ARG A 236 6.42 -20.39 0.79
C ARG A 236 5.37 -21.48 0.50
N GLU A 237 5.83 -22.68 0.13
CA GLU A 237 4.98 -23.83 -0.21
C GLU A 237 4.68 -24.72 1.01
N GLU A 238 5.22 -24.39 2.18
CA GLU A 238 5.01 -25.14 3.41
C GLU A 238 3.64 -24.79 4.00
N SER A 239 2.89 -25.82 4.41
CA SER A 239 1.62 -25.61 5.09
C SER A 239 1.85 -25.30 6.56
N PRO A 240 1.27 -24.19 7.09
CA PRO A 240 1.36 -23.90 8.51
C PRO A 240 0.66 -24.97 9.36
N GLU A 241 1.16 -25.16 10.59
CA GLU A 241 0.58 -26.11 11.55
C GLU A 241 -0.84 -25.69 11.97
N PRO A 242 -1.82 -26.61 11.96
CA PRO A 242 -3.19 -26.33 12.39
C PRO A 242 -3.30 -25.86 13.85
N GLY A 243 -4.22 -24.94 14.13
CA GLY A 243 -4.55 -24.52 15.50
C GLY A 243 -3.47 -23.73 16.25
N ARG A 244 -2.44 -23.25 15.55
CA ARG A 244 -1.25 -22.64 16.15
C ARG A 244 -1.34 -21.13 16.31
N PHE A 245 -2.04 -20.41 15.44
CA PHE A 245 -1.92 -18.94 15.39
C PHE A 245 -3.13 -18.24 15.99
N ASP A 246 -2.88 -17.16 16.72
CA ASP A 246 -3.91 -16.24 17.20
C ASP A 246 -4.47 -15.41 16.04
N ALA A 247 -3.58 -14.96 15.15
CA ALA A 247 -3.93 -14.22 13.96
C ALA A 247 -3.13 -14.66 12.73
N VAL A 248 -3.76 -14.58 11.57
CA VAL A 248 -3.12 -14.73 10.26
C VAL A 248 -3.33 -13.44 9.49
N ILE A 249 -2.23 -12.80 9.11
CA ILE A 249 -2.21 -11.61 8.26
C ILE A 249 -1.86 -12.08 6.84
N ASP A 250 -2.85 -12.05 5.96
CA ASP A 250 -2.73 -12.59 4.61
C ASP A 250 -2.76 -11.49 3.55
N VAL A 251 -1.76 -11.50 2.68
CA VAL A 251 -1.67 -10.63 1.50
C VAL A 251 -1.45 -11.43 0.22
N VAL A 252 -1.63 -12.75 0.29
CA VAL A 252 -1.39 -13.70 -0.79
C VAL A 252 -2.71 -14.23 -1.34
N GLY A 253 -3.62 -14.69 -0.48
CA GLY A 253 -4.88 -15.32 -0.89
C GLY A 253 -4.67 -16.62 -1.68
N GLY A 254 -5.59 -16.90 -2.60
CA GLY A 254 -5.48 -18.03 -3.53
C GLY A 254 -5.60 -19.42 -2.87
N PRO A 255 -5.05 -20.48 -3.51
CA PRO A 255 -5.27 -21.88 -3.12
C PRO A 255 -4.77 -22.27 -1.73
N ALA A 256 -3.86 -21.50 -1.14
CA ALA A 256 -3.33 -21.77 0.20
C ALA A 256 -4.29 -21.37 1.33
N TRP A 257 -5.32 -20.57 1.02
CA TRP A 257 -6.24 -20.00 2.01
C TRP A 257 -6.88 -21.01 2.97
N PRO A 258 -7.34 -22.21 2.55
CA PRO A 258 -7.92 -23.19 3.47
C PRO A 258 -6.96 -23.62 4.58
N ALA A 259 -5.67 -23.80 4.25
CA ALA A 259 -4.65 -24.16 5.23
C ALA A 259 -4.38 -23.00 6.22
N LEU A 260 -4.47 -21.74 5.76
CA LEU A 260 -4.34 -20.56 6.62
C LEU A 260 -5.48 -20.48 7.65
N ILE A 261 -6.71 -20.77 7.25
CA ILE A 261 -7.85 -20.85 8.19
C ILE A 261 -7.65 -22.00 9.18
N GLN A 262 -7.19 -23.15 8.70
CA GLN A 262 -6.92 -24.29 9.58
C GLN A 262 -5.78 -24.00 10.59
N ALA A 263 -4.82 -23.14 10.23
CA ALA A 263 -3.72 -22.73 11.08
C ALA A 263 -4.13 -21.88 12.29
N LEU A 264 -5.29 -21.23 12.24
CA LEU A 264 -5.79 -20.42 13.36
C LEU A 264 -6.23 -21.30 14.54
N ARG A 265 -5.99 -20.90 15.78
CA ARG A 265 -6.65 -21.53 16.93
C ARG A 265 -8.16 -21.23 16.92
N PRO A 266 -8.99 -21.98 17.67
CA PRO A 266 -10.38 -21.56 17.90
C PRO A 266 -10.47 -20.13 18.44
N GLY A 267 -11.37 -19.33 17.87
CA GLY A 267 -11.50 -17.89 18.13
C GLY A 267 -10.45 -17.02 17.43
N GLY A 268 -9.66 -17.57 16.51
CA GLY A 268 -8.58 -16.85 15.82
C GLY A 268 -9.08 -15.87 14.74
N HIS A 269 -8.19 -14.94 14.36
CA HIS A 269 -8.50 -13.84 13.45
C HIS A 269 -7.71 -13.95 12.13
N TYR A 270 -8.42 -14.04 11.02
CA TYR A 270 -7.84 -13.91 9.68
C TYR A 270 -8.08 -12.49 9.16
N ALA A 271 -7.05 -11.79 8.70
CA ALA A 271 -7.19 -10.46 8.10
C ALA A 271 -6.50 -10.39 6.74
N VAL A 272 -7.20 -9.82 5.75
CA VAL A 272 -6.76 -9.76 4.35
C VAL A 272 -6.96 -8.38 3.74
N SER A 273 -5.99 -7.96 2.92
CA SER A 273 -6.06 -6.71 2.14
C SER A 273 -5.52 -6.85 0.72
N GLY A 274 -5.23 -8.08 0.27
CA GLY A 274 -4.75 -8.35 -1.07
C GLY A 274 -4.69 -9.85 -1.33
N ALA A 275 -4.77 -10.22 -2.61
CA ALA A 275 -4.83 -11.61 -3.03
C ALA A 275 -3.99 -11.82 -4.30
N ILE A 276 -2.68 -11.58 -4.20
CA ILE A 276 -1.77 -11.60 -5.36
C ILE A 276 -1.73 -12.97 -6.06
N ALA A 277 -1.99 -14.07 -5.33
CA ALA A 277 -2.06 -15.43 -5.87
C ALA A 277 -3.47 -15.81 -6.38
N GLY A 278 -4.40 -14.85 -6.41
CA GLY A 278 -5.77 -15.02 -6.90
C GLY A 278 -6.81 -14.68 -5.84
N PRO A 279 -7.88 -13.95 -6.20
CA PRO A 279 -8.92 -13.52 -5.26
C PRO A 279 -9.97 -14.60 -4.98
N ILE A 280 -10.00 -15.68 -5.77
CA ILE A 280 -11.00 -16.75 -5.64
C ILE A 280 -10.46 -17.87 -4.76
N VAL A 281 -11.20 -18.18 -3.69
CA VAL A 281 -10.86 -19.24 -2.73
C VAL A 281 -12.03 -20.21 -2.58
N ILE A 282 -11.73 -21.48 -2.31
CA ILE A 282 -12.72 -22.51 -2.01
C ILE A 282 -12.64 -22.79 -0.50
N ALA A 283 -13.77 -22.74 0.20
CA ALA A 283 -13.81 -22.83 1.66
C ALA A 283 -14.77 -23.92 2.15
N ASP A 284 -14.38 -24.63 3.21
CA ASP A 284 -15.30 -25.41 4.04
C ASP A 284 -15.77 -24.55 5.22
N LEU A 285 -17.03 -24.11 5.18
CA LEU A 285 -17.57 -23.21 6.21
C LEU A 285 -17.51 -23.80 7.63
N ARG A 286 -17.45 -25.14 7.77
CA ARG A 286 -17.32 -25.81 9.07
C ARG A 286 -16.00 -25.45 9.76
N GLU A 287 -14.94 -25.20 9.01
CA GLU A 287 -13.65 -24.75 9.55
C GLU A 287 -13.72 -23.33 10.13
N ILE A 288 -14.76 -22.57 9.80
CA ILE A 288 -14.98 -21.21 10.29
C ILE A 288 -15.95 -21.25 11.46
N TYR A 289 -17.19 -21.71 11.24
CA TYR A 289 -18.25 -21.55 12.25
C TYR A 289 -18.14 -22.53 13.42
N LEU A 290 -17.53 -23.72 13.27
CA LEU A 290 -17.34 -24.64 14.41
C LEU A 290 -16.15 -24.23 15.29
N ARG A 291 -15.33 -23.29 14.82
CA ARG A 291 -14.10 -22.84 15.48
C ARG A 291 -14.14 -21.34 15.83
N ASP A 292 -15.29 -20.70 15.62
CA ASP A 292 -15.51 -19.26 15.88
C ASP A 292 -14.43 -18.35 15.26
N ILE A 293 -14.03 -18.64 14.02
CA ILE A 293 -13.03 -17.84 13.30
C ILE A 293 -13.64 -16.53 12.80
N THR A 294 -12.94 -15.41 13.00
CA THR A 294 -13.32 -14.11 12.45
C THR A 294 -12.48 -13.76 11.22
N ILE A 295 -13.14 -13.37 10.12
CA ILE A 295 -12.49 -12.95 8.86
C ILE A 295 -12.69 -11.45 8.65
N HIS A 296 -11.59 -10.72 8.47
CA HIS A 296 -11.57 -9.27 8.25
C HIS A 296 -11.12 -8.94 6.82
N GLY A 297 -11.96 -8.21 6.08
CA GLY A 297 -11.53 -7.46 4.90
C GLY A 297 -11.06 -6.06 5.30
N CYS A 298 -9.86 -5.67 4.87
CA CYS A 298 -9.13 -4.52 5.43
C CYS A 298 -8.67 -3.49 4.40
N THR A 299 -9.58 -2.94 3.60
CA THR A 299 -9.25 -1.88 2.62
C THR A 299 -9.42 -0.47 3.19
N PHE A 300 -10.57 -0.21 3.81
CA PHE A 300 -10.82 1.06 4.50
C PHE A 300 -9.96 1.16 5.76
N SER A 301 -9.26 2.27 5.93
CA SER A 301 -8.41 2.56 7.08
C SER A 301 -8.82 3.88 7.72
N PRO A 302 -9.34 3.89 8.97
CA PRO A 302 -9.68 5.12 9.66
C PRO A 302 -8.49 6.08 9.74
N ARG A 303 -8.74 7.38 9.61
CA ARG A 303 -7.69 8.41 9.70
C ARG A 303 -6.88 8.29 11.01
N ALA A 304 -7.55 7.98 12.12
CA ALA A 304 -6.91 7.81 13.42
C ALA A 304 -5.89 6.66 13.44
N VAL A 305 -6.20 5.54 12.78
CA VAL A 305 -5.29 4.38 12.68
C VAL A 305 -4.03 4.77 11.93
N PHE A 306 -4.13 5.54 10.84
CA PHE A 306 -2.93 6.03 10.15
C PHE A 306 -2.18 7.12 10.92
N ALA A 307 -2.88 7.92 11.73
CA ALA A 307 -2.24 8.90 12.61
C ALA A 307 -1.28 8.21 13.61
N GLU A 308 -1.69 7.09 14.20
CA GLU A 308 -0.82 6.27 15.07
C GLU A 308 0.43 5.80 14.32
N LEU A 309 0.29 5.35 13.07
CA LEU A 309 1.44 4.99 12.23
C LEU A 309 2.37 6.19 12.01
N VAL A 310 1.82 7.39 11.78
CA VAL A 310 2.62 8.61 11.63
C VAL A 310 3.39 8.96 12.92
N GLU A 311 2.85 8.67 14.10
CA GLU A 311 3.59 8.82 15.36
C GLU A 311 4.80 7.87 15.43
N LEU A 312 4.65 6.63 14.95
CA LEU A 312 5.76 5.67 14.84
C LEU A 312 6.81 6.13 13.82
N ILE A 313 6.38 6.72 12.70
CA ILE A 313 7.26 7.32 11.69
C ILE A 313 8.05 8.49 12.29
N ASN A 314 7.36 9.39 13.00
CA ASN A 314 7.97 10.59 13.58
C ASN A 314 8.94 10.26 14.73
N SER A 315 8.67 9.23 15.52
CA SER A 315 9.60 8.75 16.54
C SER A 315 10.77 7.93 15.99
N GLY A 316 10.67 7.45 14.74
CA GLY A 316 11.66 6.55 14.15
C GLY A 316 11.65 5.14 14.74
N ALA A 317 10.55 4.75 15.40
CA ALA A 317 10.39 3.43 16.03
C ALA A 317 10.30 2.28 15.02
N ILE A 318 10.00 2.62 13.77
CA ILE A 318 9.90 1.71 12.63
C ILE A 318 10.67 2.29 11.44
N ARG A 319 11.14 1.42 10.55
CA ARG A 319 11.90 1.82 9.36
C ARG A 319 11.65 0.84 8.21
N PRO A 320 11.27 1.33 7.02
CA PRO A 320 11.04 0.47 5.86
C PRO A 320 12.34 -0.05 5.26
N LEU A 321 12.24 -1.22 4.62
CA LEU A 321 13.29 -1.71 3.73
C LEU A 321 13.05 -1.16 2.32
N VAL A 322 13.83 -0.16 1.94
CA VAL A 322 13.89 0.36 0.57
C VAL A 322 14.99 -0.39 -0.18
N SER A 323 14.63 -1.21 -1.16
CA SER A 323 15.60 -2.04 -1.89
C SER A 323 16.21 -1.35 -3.10
N ALA A 324 15.47 -0.45 -3.75
CA ALA A 324 16.03 0.38 -4.81
C ALA A 324 15.23 1.67 -5.00
N THR A 325 15.92 2.65 -5.57
CA THR A 325 15.34 3.93 -6.00
C THR A 325 15.56 4.11 -7.49
N TYR A 326 14.57 4.68 -8.20
CA TYR A 326 14.66 4.96 -9.62
C TYR A 326 14.25 6.42 -9.90
N PRO A 327 14.81 7.08 -10.92
CA PRO A 327 14.20 8.28 -11.47
C PRO A 327 12.75 7.98 -11.89
N LEU A 328 11.80 8.89 -11.64
CA LEU A 328 10.39 8.71 -11.98
C LEU A 328 10.16 8.36 -13.46
N GLN A 329 10.96 8.92 -14.36
CA GLN A 329 10.90 8.62 -15.80
C GLN A 329 11.17 7.14 -16.12
N ASN A 330 11.84 6.41 -15.24
CA ASN A 330 12.16 4.99 -15.38
C ASN A 330 11.10 4.07 -14.75
N ILE A 331 9.86 4.54 -14.58
CA ILE A 331 8.77 3.80 -13.94
C ILE A 331 8.52 2.42 -14.57
N ALA A 332 8.65 2.27 -15.89
CA ALA A 332 8.47 0.99 -16.55
C ALA A 332 9.48 -0.06 -16.07
N GLN A 333 10.75 0.33 -15.90
CA GLN A 333 11.78 -0.55 -15.33
C GLN A 333 11.47 -0.84 -13.86
N ALA A 334 11.11 0.17 -13.08
CA ALA A 334 10.77 -0.02 -11.66
C ALA A 334 9.58 -0.98 -11.47
N GLN A 335 8.53 -0.88 -12.29
CA GLN A 335 7.39 -1.81 -12.26
C GLN A 335 7.77 -3.21 -12.72
N SER A 336 8.65 -3.35 -13.74
CA SER A 336 9.19 -4.65 -14.16
C SER A 336 9.96 -5.34 -13.03
N ASP A 337 10.89 -4.62 -12.39
CA ASP A 337 11.67 -5.10 -11.26
C ASP A 337 10.76 -5.45 -10.07
N PHE A 338 9.73 -4.64 -9.81
CA PHE A 338 8.72 -4.88 -8.77
C PHE A 338 7.89 -6.15 -9.05
N MET A 339 7.57 -6.43 -10.32
CA MET A 339 6.82 -7.62 -10.72
C MET A 339 7.65 -8.90 -10.70
N SER A 340 8.97 -8.80 -10.86
CA SER A 340 9.88 -9.96 -10.73
C SER A 340 9.86 -10.60 -9.33
N LYS A 341 9.42 -9.86 -8.31
CA LYS A 341 9.42 -10.24 -6.87
C LYS A 341 10.80 -10.67 -6.34
N ALA A 342 11.87 -10.29 -7.03
CA ALA A 342 13.26 -10.59 -6.66
C ALA A 342 13.71 -9.79 -5.44
N PHE A 343 13.27 -8.53 -5.32
CA PHE A 343 13.63 -7.65 -4.21
C PHE A 343 12.63 -7.78 -3.05
N PRO A 344 13.10 -7.89 -1.79
CA PRO A 344 12.23 -7.71 -0.63
C PRO A 344 11.83 -6.24 -0.46
N GLY A 345 10.84 -5.95 0.39
CA GLY A 345 10.50 -4.57 0.75
C GLY A 345 9.90 -3.74 -0.38
N LYS A 346 10.41 -2.51 -0.56
CA LYS A 346 9.80 -1.46 -1.38
C LYS A 346 10.76 -0.87 -2.42
N LEU A 347 10.19 -0.49 -3.56
CA LEU A 347 10.86 0.33 -4.58
C LEU A 347 10.27 1.74 -4.55
N VAL A 348 11.13 2.74 -4.76
CA VAL A 348 10.75 4.16 -4.66
C VAL A 348 11.17 4.90 -5.94
N LEU A 349 10.31 5.78 -6.43
CA LEU A 349 10.56 6.67 -7.55
C LEU A 349 10.91 8.07 -7.05
N ILE A 350 11.83 8.72 -7.74
CA ILE A 350 12.30 10.07 -7.44
C ILE A 350 11.87 11.00 -8.59
N PRO A 351 10.89 11.90 -8.38
CA PRO A 351 10.53 12.91 -9.36
C PRO A 351 11.71 13.83 -9.68
N PRO A 352 11.81 14.34 -10.92
CA PRO A 352 12.85 15.29 -11.26
C PRO A 352 12.68 16.56 -10.41
N GLN A 353 13.77 16.99 -9.80
CA GLN A 353 13.80 18.26 -9.08
C GLN A 353 14.14 19.36 -10.08
N GLU A 354 13.40 20.48 -10.08
CA GLU A 354 13.87 21.69 -10.75
C GLU A 354 15.20 22.11 -10.10
N ALA A 355 16.18 22.52 -10.92
CA ALA A 355 17.42 23.07 -10.40
C ALA A 355 17.08 24.30 -9.52
N PRO A 356 17.72 24.45 -8.35
CA PRO A 356 17.41 25.52 -7.39
C PRO A 356 17.61 26.92 -7.96
#